data_AF-A0A1Q5LAX3-F1
#
_entry.id   AF-A0A1Q5LAX3-F1
#
_cell.length_a   1.000
_cell.length_b   1.000
_cell.length_c   1.000
_cell.angle_alpha   90.00
_cell.angle_beta   90.00
_cell.angle_gamma   90.00
#
_symmetry.space_group_name_H-M   'P 1'
#
loop_
_entity.id
_entity.type
_entity.pdbx_description
1 polymer ?
#
loop_
_entity_poly.entity_id
_entity_poly.type
_entity_poly.pdbx_seq_one_letter_code
_entity_poly.pdbx_strand_id
1 'polypeptide(L)'
;MPRTDFAIDCADCRGLFNGMPQPHYDHVHTAEKLPRARCTDAHIVKHGYAVGFAGNRGLPQTWIFYADLEPAVVFGRAARMSVFDVNHYGVTEAARETRWTERLHRDVVTLHLKQDSDLRDHDDEMPILKRWVRGCRPDSAHYERP
;
A
#
# COMPACT_ATOMS: atom_id res chain seq x y z
N MET A 1 -2.45 -18.92 31.41
CA MET A 1 -1.91 -18.32 30.18
C MET A 1 -2.92 -17.32 29.66
N PRO A 2 -2.53 -16.07 29.34
CA PRO A 2 -3.49 -15.04 28.98
C PRO A 2 -4.04 -15.29 27.57
N ARG A 3 -5.36 -15.17 27.44
CA ARG A 3 -6.08 -15.21 26.16
C ARG A 3 -5.75 -13.93 25.39
N THR A 4 -5.11 -14.08 24.24
CA THR A 4 -5.02 -13.05 23.22
C THR A 4 -6.37 -12.98 22.50
N ASP A 5 -7.16 -11.96 22.82
CA ASP A 5 -8.36 -11.56 22.09
C ASP A 5 -7.93 -11.06 20.70
N PHE A 6 -7.81 -11.98 19.74
CA PHE A 6 -7.59 -11.62 18.35
C PHE A 6 -8.85 -10.96 17.78
N ALA A 7 -8.62 -9.90 17.00
CA ALA A 7 -9.57 -9.07 16.31
C ALA A 7 -10.44 -9.85 15.31
N ILE A 8 -11.45 -10.60 15.79
CA ILE A 8 -12.25 -11.50 14.94
C ILE A 8 -13.49 -10.83 14.34
N ASP A 9 -14.09 -9.79 14.92
CA ASP A 9 -15.38 -9.34 14.39
C ASP A 9 -15.27 -8.08 13.53
N CYS A 10 -14.88 -8.25 12.28
CA CYS A 10 -15.39 -7.42 11.19
C CYS A 10 -15.96 -8.37 10.15
N ALA A 11 -17.27 -8.27 9.86
CA ALA A 11 -17.96 -9.19 8.95
C ALA A 11 -17.39 -9.17 7.52
N ASP A 12 -16.74 -8.06 7.14
CA ASP A 12 -16.04 -7.89 5.86
C ASP A 12 -14.60 -8.42 5.90
N CYS A 13 -14.07 -8.66 7.10
CA CYS A 13 -12.74 -9.21 7.31
C CYS A 13 -12.85 -10.72 7.53
N ARG A 14 -12.97 -11.45 6.42
CA ARG A 14 -12.35 -12.77 6.33
C ARG A 14 -10.85 -12.55 6.42
N GLY A 15 -10.40 -12.34 7.65
CA GLY A 15 -9.09 -11.85 7.98
C GLY A 15 -8.04 -12.58 7.17
N LEU A 16 -7.03 -11.80 6.80
CA LEU A 16 -5.77 -12.25 6.22
C LEU A 16 -5.80 -12.34 4.68
N PHE A 17 -5.03 -11.47 4.01
CA PHE A 17 -4.52 -11.81 2.69
C PHE A 17 -3.51 -12.96 2.92
N ASN A 18 -3.91 -14.20 2.61
CA ASN A 18 -3.14 -15.44 2.85
C ASN A 18 -2.75 -15.76 4.30
N GLY A 19 -3.61 -15.55 5.28
CA GLY A 19 -3.36 -16.08 6.63
C GLY A 19 -2.40 -15.28 7.53
N MET A 20 -1.86 -14.14 7.08
CA MET A 20 -0.87 -13.34 7.84
C MET A 20 -1.31 -11.90 8.14
N PRO A 21 -1.01 -11.35 9.34
CA PRO A 21 -1.19 -9.93 9.64
C PRO A 21 -0.41 -9.05 8.67
N GLN A 22 -1.03 -7.97 8.20
CA GLN A 22 -0.36 -6.98 7.35
C GLN A 22 0.21 -5.89 8.27
N PRO A 23 1.53 -5.69 8.30
CA PRO A 23 2.09 -4.59 9.06
C PRO A 23 1.48 -3.27 8.53
N HIS A 24 1.07 -2.39 9.44
CA HIS A 24 0.48 -1.06 9.15
C HIS A 24 -0.98 -1.00 8.70
N TYR A 25 -1.66 -2.12 8.48
CA TYR A 25 -3.07 -2.14 8.09
C TYR A 25 -3.87 -3.09 8.95
N ASP A 26 -5.04 -2.63 9.38
CA ASP A 26 -6.04 -3.51 9.97
C ASP A 26 -6.66 -4.39 8.89
N HIS A 27 -6.89 -3.83 7.71
CA HIS A 27 -7.62 -4.45 6.61
C HIS A 27 -6.95 -4.17 5.26
N VAL A 28 -6.94 -5.18 4.39
CA VAL A 28 -6.54 -5.04 2.97
C VAL A 28 -7.61 -5.68 2.11
N HIS A 29 -8.28 -4.88 1.27
CA HIS A 29 -9.37 -5.31 0.42
C HIS A 29 -9.01 -5.11 -1.05
N THR A 30 -9.47 -6.03 -1.89
CA THR A 30 -9.41 -5.87 -3.33
C THR A 30 -10.79 -5.41 -3.82
N ALA A 31 -10.85 -4.37 -4.65
CA ALA A 31 -12.08 -3.76 -5.12
C ALA A 31 -12.03 -3.41 -6.61
N GLU A 32 -13.15 -3.57 -7.32
CA GLU A 32 -13.29 -3.11 -8.71
C GLU A 32 -13.17 -1.58 -8.81
N LYS A 33 -13.70 -0.87 -7.81
CA LYS A 33 -13.69 0.59 -7.74
C LYS A 33 -13.23 1.06 -6.38
N LEU A 34 -12.28 2.00 -6.38
CA LEU A 34 -11.77 2.61 -5.16
C LEU A 34 -12.85 3.49 -4.49
N PRO A 35 -12.88 3.54 -3.15
CA PRO A 35 -13.74 4.46 -2.41
C PRO A 35 -13.44 5.91 -2.81
N ARG A 36 -14.42 6.80 -2.72
CA ARG A 36 -14.21 8.21 -3.09
C ARG A 36 -13.24 8.87 -2.12
N ALA A 37 -12.33 9.70 -2.66
CA ALA A 37 -11.44 10.51 -1.85
C ALA A 37 -12.24 11.40 -0.88
N ARG A 38 -11.75 11.50 0.35
CA ARG A 38 -12.41 12.21 1.45
C ARG A 38 -11.36 12.71 2.44
N CYS A 39 -11.55 13.89 3.00
CA CYS A 39 -10.71 14.40 4.08
C CYS A 39 -11.60 15.09 5.11
N THR A 40 -11.82 14.41 6.23
CA THR A 40 -12.54 14.92 7.41
C THR A 40 -11.82 14.40 8.65
N ASP A 41 -12.02 15.05 9.80
CA ASP A 41 -11.29 14.71 11.04
C ASP A 41 -11.47 13.26 11.47
N ALA A 42 -12.65 12.67 11.24
CA ALA A 42 -12.96 11.29 11.61
C ALA A 42 -12.74 10.27 10.48
N HIS A 43 -12.52 10.72 9.25
CA HIS A 43 -12.48 9.85 8.07
C HIS A 43 -11.69 10.48 6.92
N ILE A 44 -10.57 9.85 6.60
CA ILE A 44 -9.68 10.21 5.50
C ILE A 44 -9.61 9.05 4.51
N VAL A 45 -9.81 9.33 3.23
CA VAL A 45 -9.57 8.42 2.10
C VAL A 45 -8.64 9.12 1.14
N LYS A 46 -7.42 8.62 1.00
CA LYS A 46 -6.40 9.14 0.09
C LYS A 46 -6.16 8.15 -1.05
N HIS A 47 -6.29 8.63 -2.28
CA HIS A 47 -5.91 7.86 -3.47
C HIS A 47 -4.40 7.90 -3.68
N GLY A 48 -3.89 6.85 -4.31
CA GLY A 48 -2.47 6.68 -4.60
C GLY A 48 -2.22 5.29 -5.16
N TYR A 49 -1.12 4.70 -4.74
CA TYR A 49 -0.61 3.43 -5.25
C TYR A 49 -0.17 2.53 -4.10
N ALA A 50 -0.34 1.24 -4.25
CA ALA A 50 0.16 0.25 -3.32
C ALA A 50 1.21 -0.62 -4.01
N VAL A 51 2.37 -0.72 -3.37
CA VAL A 51 3.41 -1.67 -3.77
C VAL A 51 3.24 -2.92 -2.93
N GLY A 52 2.93 -4.03 -3.60
CA GLY A 52 2.90 -5.35 -3.01
C GLY A 52 4.20 -6.08 -3.28
N PHE A 53 4.78 -6.76 -2.31
CA PHE A 53 5.91 -7.67 -2.53
C PHE A 53 5.84 -8.88 -1.61
N ALA A 54 6.40 -10.00 -2.08
CA ALA A 54 6.42 -11.28 -1.36
C ALA A 54 7.64 -12.11 -1.76
N GLY A 55 7.94 -13.11 -0.94
CA GLY A 55 8.99 -14.08 -1.18
C GLY A 55 8.58 -15.51 -0.85
N ASN A 56 9.12 -16.48 -1.60
CA ASN A 56 8.87 -17.90 -1.33
C ASN A 56 9.54 -18.42 -0.04
N ARG A 57 10.45 -17.65 0.57
CA ARG A 57 11.21 -18.05 1.77
C ARG A 57 10.80 -17.26 3.01
N GLY A 58 9.51 -17.28 3.31
CA GLY A 58 8.99 -16.76 4.59
C GLY A 58 8.82 -15.24 4.65
N LEU A 59 9.01 -14.51 3.55
CA LEU A 59 8.60 -13.11 3.47
C LEU A 59 7.12 -13.05 3.08
N PRO A 60 6.20 -12.76 4.03
CA PRO A 60 4.77 -12.70 3.72
C PRO A 60 4.51 -11.56 2.73
N GLN A 61 3.42 -11.71 1.96
CA GLN A 61 2.90 -10.62 1.15
C GLN A 61 2.77 -9.38 2.02
N THR A 62 3.46 -8.31 1.64
CA THR A 62 3.48 -7.03 2.34
C THR A 62 3.03 -5.95 1.37
N TRP A 63 2.29 -4.96 1.88
CA TRP A 63 1.82 -3.83 1.10
C TRP A 63 2.36 -2.52 1.68
N ILE A 64 2.76 -1.59 0.81
CA ILE A 64 3.16 -0.24 1.21
C ILE A 64 2.45 0.76 0.31
N PHE A 65 1.79 1.74 0.93
CA PHE A 65 1.04 2.78 0.24
C PHE A 65 1.93 3.98 -0.05
N TYR A 66 1.79 4.54 -1.25
CA TYR A 66 2.42 5.76 -1.73
C TYR A 66 1.34 6.69 -2.28
N ALA A 67 1.45 7.97 -1.97
CA ALA A 67 0.55 8.98 -2.53
C ALA A 67 0.77 9.18 -4.04
N ASP A 68 2.01 9.01 -4.49
CA ASP A 68 2.47 9.33 -5.84
C ASP A 68 3.01 8.07 -6.54
N LEU A 69 2.91 8.06 -7.88
CA LEU A 69 3.28 6.90 -8.69
C LEU A 69 4.79 6.69 -8.75
N GLU A 70 5.54 7.77 -8.95
CA GLU A 70 6.99 7.76 -9.08
C GLU A 70 7.69 7.02 -7.92
N PRO A 71 7.47 7.37 -6.64
CA PRO A 71 8.10 6.66 -5.53
C PRO A 71 7.63 5.21 -5.41
N ALA A 72 6.37 4.90 -5.75
CA ALA A 72 5.84 3.54 -5.71
C ALA A 72 6.59 2.63 -6.70
N VAL A 73 6.76 3.10 -7.94
CA VAL A 73 7.48 2.38 -9.00
C VAL A 73 8.96 2.20 -8.62
N VAL A 74 9.61 3.26 -8.14
CA VAL A 74 11.01 3.23 -7.73
C VAL A 74 11.22 2.24 -6.58
N PHE A 75 10.35 2.26 -5.57
CA PHE A 75 10.41 1.33 -4.45
C PHE A 75 10.18 -0.11 -4.90
N GLY A 76 9.17 -0.37 -5.73
CA GLY A 76 8.90 -1.70 -6.28
C GLY A 76 10.10 -2.28 -7.04
N ARG A 77 10.78 -1.45 -7.85
CA ARG A 77 12.04 -1.84 -8.50
C ARG A 77 13.16 -2.15 -7.51
N ALA A 78 13.34 -1.31 -6.51
CA ALA A 78 14.35 -1.53 -5.48
C ALA A 78 14.10 -2.83 -4.71
N ALA A 79 12.84 -3.19 -4.45
CA ALA A 79 12.47 -4.44 -3.78
C ALA A 79 12.95 -5.67 -4.57
N ARG A 80 12.94 -5.65 -5.91
CA ARG A 80 13.51 -6.74 -6.74
C ARG A 80 15.01 -6.96 -6.53
N MET A 81 15.73 -5.97 -5.99
CA MET A 81 17.18 -6.09 -5.78
C MET A 81 17.52 -7.10 -4.68
N SER A 82 16.58 -7.44 -3.79
CA SER A 82 16.73 -8.61 -2.91
C SER A 82 16.11 -9.86 -3.56
N VAL A 83 16.75 -10.38 -4.60
CA VAL A 83 16.28 -11.58 -5.34
C VAL A 83 16.10 -12.82 -4.47
N PHE A 84 16.78 -12.87 -3.31
CA PHE A 84 16.69 -13.99 -2.37
C PHE A 84 15.44 -13.90 -1.48
N ASP A 85 15.01 -12.69 -1.13
CA ASP A 85 13.89 -12.45 -0.21
C ASP A 85 12.61 -12.06 -0.94
N VAL A 86 12.72 -11.40 -2.08
CA VAL A 86 11.61 -10.89 -2.89
C VAL A 86 11.72 -11.47 -4.30
N ASN A 87 10.79 -12.35 -4.64
CA ASN A 87 10.69 -12.92 -5.98
C ASN A 87 9.43 -12.47 -6.73
N HIS A 88 8.54 -11.76 -6.03
CA HIS A 88 7.35 -11.17 -6.58
C HIS A 88 7.18 -9.76 -6.01
N TYR A 89 6.92 -8.79 -6.89
CA TYR A 89 6.40 -7.48 -6.49
C TYR A 89 5.37 -7.04 -7.54
N GLY A 90 4.54 -6.05 -7.21
CA GLY A 90 3.61 -5.39 -8.13
C GLY A 90 3.26 -3.99 -7.62
N VAL A 91 2.84 -3.12 -8.53
CA VAL A 91 2.39 -1.75 -8.20
C VAL A 91 0.97 -1.61 -8.72
N THR A 92 0.02 -1.29 -7.85
CA THR A 92 -1.39 -1.19 -8.24
C THR A 92 -2.00 0.12 -7.76
N GLU A 93 -3.01 0.64 -8.44
CA GLU A 93 -3.78 1.78 -7.92
C GLU A 93 -4.46 1.38 -6.60
N ALA A 94 -4.50 2.31 -5.65
CA ALA A 94 -4.99 2.05 -4.32
C ALA A 94 -5.65 3.26 -3.65
N ALA A 95 -6.41 2.99 -2.60
CA ALA A 95 -6.87 3.99 -1.66
C ALA A 95 -6.55 3.57 -0.23
N ARG A 96 -5.93 4.46 0.54
CA ARG A 96 -5.73 4.29 1.98
C ARG A 96 -6.84 5.02 2.71
N GLU A 97 -7.66 4.26 3.43
CA GLU A 97 -8.71 4.76 4.31
C GLU A 97 -8.22 4.72 5.76
N THR A 98 -8.45 5.79 6.49
CA THR A 98 -8.26 5.88 7.94
C THR A 98 -9.56 6.39 8.52
N ARG A 99 -10.19 5.60 9.39
CA ARG A 99 -11.50 5.90 9.94
C ARG A 99 -11.53 5.58 11.43
N TRP A 100 -11.93 6.55 12.23
CA TRP A 100 -12.19 6.33 13.65
C TRP A 100 -13.38 5.37 13.82
N THR A 101 -13.24 4.38 14.69
CA THR A 101 -14.37 3.52 15.10
C THR A 101 -14.58 3.56 16.61
N GLU A 102 -15.80 3.90 17.02
CA GLU A 102 -16.18 3.90 18.43
C GLU A 102 -16.05 2.52 19.07
N ARG A 103 -16.36 1.46 18.30
CA ARG A 103 -16.33 0.07 18.78
C ARG A 103 -14.95 -0.39 19.26
N LEU A 104 -13.89 0.02 18.56
CA LEU A 104 -12.50 -0.33 18.92
C LEU A 104 -11.78 0.83 19.62
N HIS A 105 -12.44 1.98 19.75
CA HIS A 105 -11.90 3.22 20.33
C HIS A 105 -10.53 3.62 19.77
N ARG A 106 -10.35 3.46 18.45
CA ARG A 106 -9.12 3.81 17.72
C ARG A 106 -9.40 4.04 16.24
N ASP A 107 -8.40 4.55 15.53
CA ASP A 107 -8.40 4.53 14.07
C ASP A 107 -8.21 3.12 13.52
N VAL A 108 -9.01 2.81 12.50
CA VAL A 108 -8.88 1.63 11.66
C VAL A 108 -8.30 2.05 10.33
N VAL A 109 -7.23 1.38 9.91
CA VAL A 109 -6.54 1.63 8.65
C VAL A 109 -6.85 0.53 7.66
N THR A 110 -7.53 0.88 6.58
CA THR A 110 -7.89 -0.04 5.49
C THR A 110 -7.16 0.35 4.21
N LEU A 111 -6.52 -0.62 3.57
CA LEU A 111 -5.98 -0.47 2.22
C LEU A 111 -6.92 -1.10 1.20
N HIS A 112 -7.36 -0.32 0.23
CA HIS A 112 -8.17 -0.80 -0.90
C HIS A 112 -7.26 -0.87 -2.14
N LEU A 113 -7.12 -2.06 -2.70
CA LEU A 113 -6.37 -2.35 -3.92
C LEU A 113 -7.34 -2.41 -5.09
N LYS A 114 -7.08 -1.67 -6.16
CA LYS A 114 -7.91 -1.76 -7.36
C LYS A 114 -7.57 -3.03 -8.14
N GLN A 115 -8.61 -3.73 -8.59
CA GLN A 115 -8.48 -4.91 -9.46
C GLN A 115 -7.91 -4.52 -10.82
N ASP A 116 -7.09 -5.40 -11.39
CA ASP A 116 -6.56 -5.30 -12.75
C ASP A 116 -5.87 -3.97 -13.09
N SER A 117 -5.35 -3.26 -12.08
CA SER A 117 -4.63 -1.99 -12.25
C SER A 117 -3.13 -2.12 -12.00
N ASP A 118 -2.61 -3.31 -12.27
CA ASP A 118 -1.20 -3.61 -12.09
C ASP A 118 -0.35 -2.92 -13.15
N LEU A 119 0.64 -2.17 -12.69
CA LEU A 119 1.45 -1.24 -13.47
C LEU A 119 2.81 -1.87 -13.86
N ARG A 120 2.88 -3.21 -13.96
CA ARG A 120 4.12 -3.96 -14.17
C ARG A 120 4.62 -4.03 -15.61
N ASP A 121 3.78 -3.70 -16.59
CA ASP A 121 4.07 -3.90 -18.02
C ASP A 121 4.37 -2.59 -18.77
N HIS A 122 5.00 -1.62 -18.11
CA HIS A 122 5.14 -0.29 -18.71
C HIS A 122 6.38 -0.15 -19.60
N ASP A 123 6.17 -0.19 -20.91
CA ASP A 123 6.96 0.59 -21.89
C ASP A 123 7.08 2.08 -21.46
N ASP A 124 6.17 2.55 -20.60
CA ASP A 124 6.10 3.88 -19.99
C ASP A 124 6.93 4.07 -18.71
N GLU A 125 7.68 3.07 -18.24
CA GLU A 125 8.39 3.14 -16.96
C GLU A 125 9.58 4.12 -16.99
N MET A 126 10.29 4.17 -18.12
CA MET A 126 11.43 5.09 -18.28
C MET A 126 11.05 6.57 -18.11
N PRO A 127 9.92 7.07 -18.67
CA PRO A 127 9.36 8.37 -18.33
C PRO A 127 9.15 8.61 -16.83
N ILE A 128 8.60 7.64 -16.09
CA ILE A 128 8.33 7.75 -14.64
C ILE A 128 9.65 7.90 -13.87
N LEU A 129 10.64 7.06 -14.17
CA LEU A 129 11.96 7.13 -13.54
C LEU A 129 12.67 8.46 -13.83
N LYS A 130 12.57 8.98 -15.06
CA LYS A 130 13.11 10.29 -15.42
C LYS A 130 12.45 11.41 -14.61
N ARG A 131 11.14 11.35 -14.38
CA ARG A 131 10.42 12.34 -13.56
C ARG A 131 10.84 12.27 -12.09
N TRP A 132 10.95 11.07 -11.53
CA TRP A 132 11.47 10.87 -10.18
C TRP A 132 12.86 11.50 -9.98
N VAL A 133 13.82 11.16 -10.86
CA VAL A 133 15.21 11.67 -10.78
C VAL A 133 15.27 13.20 -10.87
N ARG A 134 14.38 13.82 -11.66
CA ARG A 134 14.26 15.29 -11.71
C ARG A 134 13.74 15.87 -10.40
N GLY A 135 12.79 15.19 -9.75
CA GLY A 135 12.22 15.59 -8.47
C GLY A 135 13.20 15.51 -7.30
N CYS A 136 14.12 14.53 -7.31
CA CYS A 136 15.14 14.33 -6.27
C CYS A 136 16.31 15.32 -6.31
N ARG A 137 16.28 16.34 -7.18
CA ARG A 137 17.36 17.33 -7.24
C ARG A 137 17.17 18.39 -6.15
N PRO A 138 18.24 18.82 -5.46
CA PRO A 138 18.16 19.88 -4.44
C PRO A 138 17.60 21.21 -4.95
N ASP A 139 17.67 21.44 -6.26
CA ASP A 139 17.16 22.63 -6.97
C ASP A 139 15.78 22.43 -7.61
N SER A 140 15.16 21.25 -7.42
CA SER A 140 13.79 20.99 -7.86
C SER A 140 12.80 21.82 -7.04
N ALA A 141 11.82 22.41 -7.71
CA ALA A 141 10.69 23.08 -7.05
C ALA A 141 9.83 22.14 -6.17
N HIS A 142 10.07 20.82 -6.26
CA HIS A 142 9.37 19.78 -5.49
C HIS A 142 10.27 19.05 -4.48
N TYR A 143 11.48 19.57 -4.22
CA TYR A 143 12.38 19.01 -3.21
C TYR A 143 11.98 19.48 -1.81
N GLU A 144 11.59 18.54 -0.94
CA GLU A 144 11.45 18.78 0.50
C GLU A 144 12.74 18.39 1.21
N ARG A 145 13.31 19.31 2.00
CA ARG A 145 14.47 19.02 2.85
C ARG A 145 14.08 18.03 3.96
N PRO A 146 14.99 17.13 4.38
CA PRO A 146 14.75 16.19 5.48
C PRO A 146 14.33 16.87 6.78
#